data_AF-L5NCW4-F1
#
_entry.id   AF-L5NCW4-F1
#
_cell.length_a   1.000
_cell.length_b   1.000
_cell.length_c   1.000
_cell.angle_alpha   90.00
_cell.angle_beta   90.00
_cell.angle_gamma   90.00
#
_symmetry.space_group_name_H-M   'P 1'
#
loop_
_entity.id
_entity.type
_entity.pdbx_description
1 polymer ?
#
loop_
_entity_poly.entity_id
_entity_poly.type
_entity_poly.pdbx_seq_one_letter_code
_entity_poly.pdbx_strand_id
1 'polypeptide(L)'
;MEDTLHTGHTYNFNVNGDTLTILDKSYAGCFRKFWDYFMNYDLDRTVRTIEKAGIRTSDSEYFVSKNGSKKKNIQLIDDRWVYTHLNPGAMERAYNKFISEWNKEPTAKEAALNGDVTERKFGLKNIYKKSLAMNLIRNGHDIEHTMRNRNNPKYQVFVFVDTPKLRRDIAMLNEQEYVGRLNESGNINK
;
A
#
# COMPACT_ATOMS: atom_id res chain seq x y z
N MET A 1 -41.08 -9.57 6.90
CA MET A 1 -39.78 -8.90 7.07
C MET A 1 -39.01 -9.18 5.81
N GLU A 2 -38.99 -8.22 4.90
CA GLU A 2 -38.25 -8.33 3.65
C GLU A 2 -36.75 -8.20 3.95
N ASP A 3 -35.98 -9.21 3.56
CA ASP A 3 -34.52 -9.16 3.57
C ASP A 3 -34.06 -8.02 2.66
N THR A 4 -33.62 -6.92 3.25
CA THR A 4 -32.83 -5.89 2.58
C THR A 4 -31.52 -6.50 2.09
N LEU A 5 -31.56 -7.04 0.86
CA LEU A 5 -30.38 -7.29 0.02
C LEU A 5 -29.49 -6.06 0.10
N HIS A 6 -28.41 -6.14 0.88
CA HIS A 6 -27.37 -5.13 0.87
C HIS A 6 -26.73 -5.17 -0.52
N THR A 7 -27.18 -4.32 -1.43
CA THR A 7 -26.62 -4.10 -2.76
C THR A 7 -25.21 -3.53 -2.60
N GLY A 8 -24.23 -4.42 -2.40
CA GLY A 8 -22.82 -4.06 -2.41
C GLY A 8 -22.42 -3.57 -3.80
N HIS A 9 -21.57 -2.54 -3.82
CA HIS A 9 -20.88 -2.11 -5.03
C HIS A 9 -19.61 -2.92 -5.19
N THR A 10 -19.41 -3.44 -6.39
CA THR A 10 -18.24 -4.22 -6.75
C THR A 10 -17.42 -3.47 -7.80
N TYR A 11 -16.11 -3.42 -7.63
CA TYR A 11 -15.17 -2.90 -8.61
C TYR A 11 -14.08 -3.91 -8.90
N ASN A 12 -13.93 -4.29 -10.17
CA ASN A 12 -12.95 -5.26 -10.63
C ASN A 12 -11.87 -4.58 -11.47
N PHE A 13 -10.61 -4.91 -11.23
CA PHE A 13 -9.49 -4.36 -11.99
C PHE A 13 -8.34 -5.36 -12.04
N ASN A 14 -7.53 -5.26 -13.08
CA ASN A 14 -6.37 -6.13 -13.29
C ASN A 14 -5.09 -5.41 -12.88
N VAL A 15 -4.27 -6.06 -12.07
CA VAL A 15 -2.97 -5.58 -11.63
C VAL A 15 -1.95 -6.69 -11.80
N ASN A 16 -0.93 -6.46 -12.64
CA ASN A 16 0.17 -7.42 -12.89
C ASN A 16 -0.30 -8.84 -13.30
N GLY A 17 -1.44 -8.96 -14.00
CA GLY A 17 -2.00 -10.25 -14.42
C GLY A 17 -3.03 -10.88 -13.46
N ASP A 18 -3.17 -10.35 -12.24
CA ASP A 18 -4.18 -10.80 -11.29
C ASP A 18 -5.44 -9.93 -11.37
N THR A 19 -6.61 -10.57 -11.38
CA THR A 19 -7.90 -9.89 -11.25
C THR A 19 -8.24 -9.69 -9.79
N LEU A 20 -8.35 -8.43 -9.38
CA LEU A 20 -8.74 -8.03 -8.04
C LEU A 20 -10.17 -7.53 -8.01
N THR A 21 -10.88 -7.90 -6.95
CA THR A 21 -12.28 -7.54 -6.71
C THR A 21 -12.40 -6.78 -5.40
N ILE A 22 -12.87 -5.53 -5.47
CA ILE A 22 -13.21 -4.72 -4.29
C ILE A 22 -14.73 -4.74 -4.11
N LEU A 23 -15.18 -5.11 -2.92
CA LEU A 23 -16.58 -5.05 -2.50
C LEU A 23 -16.75 -4.04 -1.36
N ASP A 24 -17.72 -3.14 -1.49
CA ASP A 24 -18.10 -2.20 -0.43
C ASP A 24 -19.59 -1.84 -0.47
N LYS A 25 -20.12 -1.30 0.63
CA LYS A 25 -21.50 -0.79 0.70
C LYS A 25 -21.68 0.52 -0.08
N SER A 26 -20.60 1.18 -0.51
CA SER A 26 -20.65 2.46 -1.22
C SER A 26 -19.56 2.60 -2.28
N TYR A 27 -19.83 3.33 -3.37
CA TYR A 27 -18.81 3.69 -4.36
C TYR A 27 -17.58 4.38 -3.74
N ALA A 28 -17.81 5.27 -2.77
CA ALA A 28 -16.74 5.95 -2.06
C ALA A 28 -15.89 4.99 -1.19
N GLY A 29 -16.49 3.94 -0.67
CA GLY A 29 -15.77 2.89 0.06
C GLY A 29 -14.92 2.04 -0.89
N CYS A 30 -15.45 1.67 -2.06
CA CYS A 30 -14.64 1.03 -3.12
C CYS A 30 -13.45 1.91 -3.52
N PHE A 31 -13.68 3.22 -3.67
CA PHE A 31 -12.64 4.18 -4.04
C PHE A 31 -11.53 4.28 -2.98
N ARG A 32 -11.88 4.28 -1.69
CA ARG A 32 -10.88 4.26 -0.61
C ARG A 32 -10.07 2.97 -0.61
N LYS A 33 -10.73 1.81 -0.71
CA LYS A 33 -10.06 0.50 -0.76
C LYS A 33 -9.13 0.38 -1.96
N PHE A 34 -9.51 0.95 -3.10
CA PHE A 34 -8.68 1.01 -4.30
C PHE A 34 -7.36 1.74 -4.03
N TRP A 35 -7.41 2.97 -3.49
CA TRP A 35 -6.19 3.71 -3.18
C TRP A 35 -5.38 3.07 -2.06
N ASP A 36 -6.05 2.56 -1.02
CA ASP A 36 -5.39 1.88 0.09
C ASP A 36 -4.60 0.66 -0.40
N TYR A 37 -5.13 -0.11 -1.35
CA TYR A 37 -4.40 -1.20 -1.99
C TYR A 37 -3.09 -0.71 -2.63
N PHE A 38 -3.15 0.30 -3.50
CA PHE A 38 -1.97 0.75 -4.25
C PHE A 38 -0.95 1.46 -3.37
N MET A 39 -1.38 2.29 -2.42
CA MET A 39 -0.49 2.95 -1.46
C MET A 39 0.23 1.94 -0.56
N ASN A 40 -0.43 0.86 -0.16
CA ASN A 40 0.21 -0.22 0.60
C ASN A 40 1.09 -1.12 -0.28
N TYR A 41 0.76 -1.26 -1.56
CA TYR A 41 1.52 -2.06 -2.51
C TYR A 41 2.86 -1.40 -2.87
N ASP A 42 2.81 -0.16 -3.35
CA ASP A 42 3.99 0.65 -3.73
C ASP A 42 3.59 2.13 -3.75
N LEU A 43 3.85 2.84 -2.65
CA LEU A 43 3.50 4.25 -2.51
C LEU A 43 4.19 5.13 -3.57
N ASP A 44 5.49 4.90 -3.80
CA ASP A 44 6.29 5.72 -4.71
C ASP A 44 5.81 5.56 -6.16
N ARG A 45 5.52 4.31 -6.58
CA ARG A 45 4.91 4.07 -7.89
C ARG A 45 3.52 4.69 -7.96
N THR A 46 2.71 4.56 -6.90
CA THR A 46 1.36 5.13 -6.86
C THR A 46 1.39 6.64 -7.08
N VAL A 47 2.27 7.37 -6.40
CA VAL A 47 2.43 8.82 -6.58
C VAL A 47 2.85 9.15 -8.00
N ARG A 48 3.90 8.48 -8.54
CA ARG A 48 4.35 8.72 -9.92
C ARG A 48 3.27 8.42 -10.96
N THR A 49 2.52 7.34 -10.77
CA THR A 49 1.42 6.95 -11.66
C THR A 49 0.29 7.97 -11.61
N ILE A 50 -0.06 8.49 -10.42
CA ILE A 50 -1.07 9.55 -10.26
C ILE A 50 -0.66 10.81 -11.04
N GLU A 51 0.60 11.21 -10.92
CA GLU A 51 1.14 12.37 -11.65
C GLU A 51 1.10 12.15 -13.16
N LYS A 52 1.58 11.00 -13.65
CA LYS A 52 1.57 10.65 -15.08
C LYS A 52 0.16 10.55 -15.66
N ALA A 53 -0.76 9.97 -14.89
CA ALA A 53 -2.17 9.85 -15.27
C ALA A 53 -2.92 11.20 -15.24
N GLY A 54 -2.30 12.25 -14.70
CA GLY A 54 -2.93 13.56 -14.51
C GLY A 54 -4.16 13.47 -13.61
N ILE A 55 -4.11 12.59 -12.59
CA ILE A 55 -5.20 12.46 -11.62
C ILE A 55 -5.11 13.63 -10.66
N ARG A 56 -6.22 14.36 -10.53
CA ARG A 56 -6.28 15.55 -9.68
C ARG A 56 -6.08 15.18 -8.22
N THR A 57 -5.18 15.90 -7.58
CA THR A 57 -4.92 15.88 -6.14
C THR A 57 -5.29 17.23 -5.53
N SER A 58 -5.48 17.25 -4.22
CA SER A 58 -5.67 18.44 -3.41
C SER A 58 -4.39 18.73 -2.63
N ASP A 59 -4.25 19.99 -2.26
CA ASP A 59 -3.34 20.58 -1.26
C ASP A 59 -4.03 20.75 0.11
N SER A 60 -5.18 20.10 0.33
CA SER A 60 -5.93 20.17 1.58
C SER A 60 -6.41 18.79 2.01
N GLU A 61 -6.31 18.52 3.31
CA GLU A 61 -6.88 17.34 3.96
C GLU A 61 -8.40 17.25 3.77
N TYR A 62 -9.07 18.39 3.62
CA TYR A 62 -10.52 18.46 3.53
C TYR A 62 -10.99 19.10 2.23
N PHE A 63 -11.98 18.46 1.62
CA PHE A 63 -12.88 19.11 0.67
C PHE A 63 -13.99 19.84 1.44
N VAL A 64 -14.22 21.11 1.11
CA VAL A 64 -15.28 21.92 1.69
C VAL A 64 -16.38 22.12 0.65
N SER A 65 -17.59 21.62 0.93
CA SER A 65 -18.74 21.85 0.04
C SER A 65 -19.34 23.24 0.22
N LYS A 66 -20.20 23.65 -0.72
CA LYS A 66 -20.88 24.97 -0.71
C LYS A 66 -21.67 25.27 0.57
N ASN A 67 -22.13 24.23 1.27
CA ASN A 67 -22.84 24.34 2.55
C ASN A 67 -21.91 24.35 3.77
N GLY A 68 -20.59 24.41 3.59
CA GLY A 68 -19.59 24.39 4.66
C GLY A 68 -19.25 23.01 5.23
N SER A 69 -19.91 21.94 4.77
CA SER A 69 -19.58 20.58 5.22
C SER A 69 -18.17 20.20 4.74
N LYS A 70 -17.37 19.68 5.67
CA LYS A 70 -16.01 19.21 5.41
C LYS A 70 -16.02 17.71 5.25
N LYS A 71 -15.29 17.23 4.25
CA LYS A 71 -15.13 15.81 4.05
C LYS A 71 -13.67 15.48 3.74
N LYS A 72 -13.15 14.45 4.40
CA LYS A 72 -11.72 14.11 4.40
C LYS A 72 -11.29 13.46 3.10
N ASN A 73 -10.20 13.95 2.52
CA ASN A 73 -9.51 13.38 1.36
C ASN A 73 -8.58 12.23 1.80
N ILE A 74 -8.09 11.41 0.86
CA ILE A 74 -7.12 10.34 1.17
C ILE A 74 -5.72 10.95 1.12
N GLN A 75 -4.95 10.83 2.20
CA GLN A 75 -3.57 11.30 2.22
C GLN A 75 -2.68 10.39 1.36
N LEU A 76 -1.89 10.99 0.48
CA LEU A 76 -0.87 10.30 -0.32
C LEU A 76 0.51 10.44 0.32
N ILE A 77 0.98 11.68 0.37
CA ILE A 77 2.27 12.13 0.92
C ILE A 77 2.04 13.51 1.54
N ASP A 78 3.06 14.08 2.18
CA ASP A 78 2.99 15.40 2.80
C ASP A 78 2.44 16.44 1.80
N ASP A 79 1.45 17.20 2.25
CA ASP A 79 0.73 18.22 1.49
C ASP A 79 0.07 17.75 0.18
N ARG A 80 -0.23 16.46 0.05
CA ARG A 80 -0.91 15.91 -1.14
C ARG A 80 -1.98 14.89 -0.80
N TRP A 81 -3.19 15.12 -1.31
CA TRP A 81 -4.35 14.27 -1.04
C TRP A 81 -5.12 13.89 -2.32
N VAL A 82 -5.70 12.68 -2.37
CA VAL A 82 -6.66 12.28 -3.41
C VAL A 82 -8.07 12.69 -2.99
N TYR A 83 -8.80 13.34 -3.91
CA TYR A 83 -10.21 13.67 -3.71
C TYR A 83 -11.07 12.42 -3.54
N THR A 84 -11.79 12.33 -2.42
CA THR A 84 -12.74 11.23 -2.17
C THR A 84 -14.18 11.59 -2.53
N HIS A 85 -14.46 12.86 -2.80
CA HIS A 85 -15.81 13.40 -3.07
C HIS A 85 -16.08 13.53 -4.55
N LEU A 86 -15.87 12.44 -5.27
CA LEU A 86 -16.13 12.32 -6.68
C LEU A 86 -17.50 11.66 -6.90
N ASN A 87 -18.17 12.01 -8.00
CA ASN A 87 -19.31 11.22 -8.45
C ASN A 87 -18.81 9.86 -9.02
N PRO A 88 -19.65 8.82 -9.09
CA PRO A 88 -19.22 7.50 -9.55
C PRO A 88 -18.51 7.51 -10.91
N GLY A 89 -19.01 8.29 -11.88
CA GLY A 89 -18.36 8.42 -13.18
C GLY A 89 -16.98 9.09 -13.13
N ALA A 90 -16.75 10.03 -12.21
CA ALA A 90 -15.44 10.61 -11.99
C ALA A 90 -14.48 9.64 -11.28
N MET A 91 -14.99 8.80 -10.37
CA MET A 91 -14.21 7.72 -9.76
C MET A 91 -13.80 6.70 -10.81
N GLU A 92 -14.72 6.27 -11.66
CA GLU A 92 -14.46 5.32 -12.75
C GLU A 92 -13.39 5.84 -13.71
N ARG A 93 -13.49 7.12 -14.12
CA ARG A 93 -12.44 7.76 -14.92
C ARG A 93 -11.08 7.78 -14.21
N ALA A 94 -11.06 8.03 -12.91
CA ALA A 94 -9.82 8.02 -12.14
C ALA A 94 -9.21 6.61 -12.08
N TYR A 95 -10.04 5.57 -11.86
CA TYR A 95 -9.57 4.19 -11.89
C TYR A 95 -8.99 3.81 -13.24
N ASN A 96 -9.74 4.05 -14.33
CA ASN A 96 -9.35 3.64 -15.67
C ASN A 96 -8.05 4.33 -16.10
N LYS A 97 -7.91 5.64 -15.79
CA LYS A 97 -6.66 6.37 -16.02
C LYS A 97 -5.51 5.79 -15.21
N PHE A 98 -5.72 5.59 -13.92
CA PHE A 98 -4.69 5.06 -13.04
C PHE A 98 -4.22 3.68 -13.49
N ILE A 99 -5.15 2.74 -13.72
CA ILE A 99 -4.84 1.37 -14.14
C ILE A 99 -4.19 1.36 -15.53
N SER A 100 -4.65 2.20 -16.45
CA SER A 100 -4.03 2.32 -17.77
C SER A 100 -2.57 2.76 -17.67
N GLU A 101 -2.26 3.78 -16.87
CA GLU A 101 -0.87 4.21 -16.66
C GLU A 101 -0.06 3.21 -15.83
N TRP A 102 -0.68 2.62 -14.80
CA TRP A 102 -0.05 1.62 -13.94
C TRP A 102 0.46 0.43 -14.75
N ASN A 103 -0.32 -0.01 -15.75
CA ASN A 103 0.04 -1.15 -16.61
C ASN A 103 0.98 -0.76 -17.77
N LYS A 104 1.17 0.54 -18.08
CA LYS A 104 2.11 1.00 -19.11
C LYS A 104 3.55 0.94 -18.66
N GLU A 105 3.80 1.31 -17.41
CA GLU A 105 5.12 1.16 -16.84
C GLU A 105 5.24 -0.24 -16.29
N PRO A 106 6.01 -1.13 -16.93
CA PRO A 106 6.45 -2.30 -16.22
C PRO A 106 7.08 -1.81 -14.92
N THR A 107 6.62 -2.33 -13.79
CA THR A 107 7.30 -2.12 -12.52
C THR A 107 8.79 -2.42 -12.73
N ALA A 108 9.70 -1.94 -11.87
CA ALA A 108 11.04 -2.53 -11.85
C ALA A 108 10.94 -4.09 -11.83
N LYS A 109 9.85 -4.61 -11.21
CA LYS A 109 8.89 -5.72 -11.51
C LYS A 109 8.82 -6.53 -12.83
N GLU A 110 8.72 -5.84 -13.93
CA GLU A 110 8.30 -6.38 -15.23
C GLU A 110 9.41 -6.07 -16.27
N ALA A 111 10.16 -4.96 -16.10
CA ALA A 111 11.33 -4.64 -16.91
C ALA A 111 12.49 -5.62 -16.68
N ALA A 112 12.64 -6.14 -15.46
CA ALA A 112 13.58 -7.24 -15.18
C ALA A 112 12.96 -8.65 -15.37
N LEU A 113 11.64 -8.76 -15.65
CA LEU A 113 10.97 -10.07 -15.86
C LEU A 113 11.02 -10.52 -17.33
N ASN A 114 11.13 -9.60 -18.28
CA ASN A 114 11.46 -9.94 -19.68
C ASN A 114 12.92 -10.41 -19.85
N GLY A 115 13.72 -10.38 -18.77
CA GLY A 115 15.12 -10.80 -18.76
C GLY A 115 15.37 -12.16 -18.10
N ASP A 116 14.56 -12.60 -17.13
CA ASP A 116 14.67 -13.96 -16.60
C ASP A 116 13.45 -14.31 -15.73
N VAL A 117 12.80 -15.40 -16.09
CA VAL A 117 11.73 -16.02 -15.32
C VAL A 117 12.41 -16.78 -14.18
N THR A 118 12.48 -16.19 -12.99
CA THR A 118 12.37 -16.85 -11.66
C THR A 118 12.57 -15.84 -10.52
N GLU A 119 11.62 -15.81 -9.58
CA GLU A 119 11.70 -15.25 -8.21
C GLU A 119 12.28 -13.83 -7.98
N ARG A 120 11.38 -12.85 -7.78
CA ARG A 120 11.76 -11.60 -7.12
C ARG A 120 11.65 -11.75 -5.60
N LYS A 121 12.76 -12.11 -4.97
CA LYS A 121 12.94 -12.04 -3.51
C LYS A 121 12.63 -10.62 -3.02
N PHE A 122 11.59 -10.48 -2.20
CA PHE A 122 11.65 -9.44 -1.17
C PHE A 122 12.94 -9.66 -0.36
N GLY A 123 13.56 -8.58 0.11
CA GLY A 123 14.68 -8.74 1.04
C GLY A 123 14.27 -9.63 2.20
N LEU A 124 15.21 -10.38 2.77
CA LEU A 124 14.94 -11.17 3.96
C LEU A 124 15.34 -10.35 5.17
N LYS A 125 14.42 -10.21 6.12
CA LYS A 125 14.70 -9.55 7.39
C LYS A 125 14.87 -10.59 8.47
N ASN A 126 16.09 -10.62 9.03
CA ASN A 126 16.41 -11.47 10.16
C ASN A 126 15.98 -10.80 11.46
N ILE A 127 15.15 -11.50 12.23
CA ILE A 127 14.72 -11.11 13.57
C ILE A 127 15.34 -12.06 14.59
N TYR A 128 16.21 -11.51 15.43
CA TYR A 128 16.97 -12.27 16.42
C TYR A 128 16.26 -12.39 17.78
N LYS A 129 15.28 -11.51 18.05
CA LYS A 129 14.55 -11.46 19.32
C LYS A 129 13.25 -12.25 19.21
N LYS A 130 13.14 -13.37 19.95
CA LYS A 130 11.96 -14.25 19.92
C LYS A 130 10.66 -13.51 20.25
N SER A 131 10.66 -12.62 21.24
CA SER A 131 9.45 -11.87 21.61
C SER A 131 8.97 -10.94 20.49
N LEU A 132 9.91 -10.29 19.78
CA LEU A 132 9.61 -9.45 18.63
C LEU A 132 9.01 -10.29 17.49
N ALA A 133 9.64 -11.42 17.15
CA ALA A 133 9.13 -12.33 16.13
C ALA A 133 7.70 -12.80 16.44
N MET A 134 7.42 -13.19 17.69
CA MET A 134 6.07 -13.61 18.09
C MET A 134 5.04 -12.49 17.97
N ASN A 135 5.40 -11.26 18.31
CA ASN A 135 4.50 -10.11 18.14
C ASN A 135 4.24 -9.81 16.66
N LEU A 136 5.25 -9.94 15.80
CA LEU A 136 5.08 -9.78 14.35
C LEU A 136 4.14 -10.85 13.76
N ILE A 137 4.28 -12.11 14.18
CA ILE A 137 3.34 -13.18 13.77
C ILE A 137 1.91 -12.85 14.22
N ARG A 138 1.72 -12.39 15.46
CA ARG A 138 0.40 -11.95 15.96
C ARG A 138 -0.18 -10.79 15.17
N ASN A 139 0.67 -9.92 14.63
CA ASN A 139 0.27 -8.80 13.75
C ASN A 139 0.02 -9.25 12.29
N GLY A 140 0.06 -10.56 12.02
CA GLY A 140 -0.24 -11.15 10.72
C GLY A 140 0.92 -11.09 9.73
N HIS A 141 2.18 -11.13 10.20
CA HIS A 141 3.34 -11.31 9.33
C HIS A 141 3.72 -12.78 9.23
N ASP A 142 3.87 -13.26 7.99
CA ASP A 142 4.28 -14.64 7.74
C ASP A 142 5.80 -14.82 7.88
N ILE A 143 6.18 -15.91 8.57
CA ILE A 143 7.57 -16.36 8.61
C ILE A 143 7.87 -17.11 7.32
N GLU A 144 8.97 -16.75 6.67
CA GLU A 144 9.45 -17.49 5.50
C GLU A 144 10.16 -18.77 5.93
N HIS A 145 11.16 -18.64 6.81
CA HIS A 145 11.85 -19.77 7.41
C HIS A 145 12.53 -19.35 8.71
N THR A 146 13.12 -20.33 9.39
CA THR A 146 13.94 -20.08 10.58
C THR A 146 15.28 -20.77 10.42
N MET A 147 16.32 -20.19 11.00
CA MET A 147 17.69 -20.73 10.95
C MET A 147 18.39 -20.58 12.29
N ARG A 148 19.47 -21.35 12.50
CA ARG A 148 20.32 -21.17 13.70
C ARG A 148 21.20 -19.94 13.54
N ASN A 149 21.37 -19.18 14.61
CA ASN A 149 22.27 -18.04 14.60
C ASN A 149 23.74 -18.52 14.45
N ARG A 150 24.45 -17.99 13.45
CA ARG A 150 25.85 -18.34 13.15
C ARG A 150 26.80 -18.07 14.31
N ASN A 151 26.56 -17.01 15.09
CA ASN A 151 27.44 -16.61 16.20
C ASN A 151 27.16 -17.38 17.48
N ASN A 152 25.91 -17.84 17.67
CA ASN A 152 25.52 -18.62 18.84
C ASN A 152 24.37 -19.58 18.47
N PRO A 153 24.69 -20.86 18.18
CA PRO A 153 23.72 -21.85 17.70
C PRO A 153 22.56 -22.15 18.66
N LYS A 154 22.64 -21.71 19.93
CA LYS A 154 21.54 -21.83 20.90
C LYS A 154 20.33 -20.96 20.51
N TYR A 155 20.54 -19.88 19.75
CA TYR A 155 19.49 -18.96 19.37
C TYR A 155 18.96 -19.23 17.96
N GLN A 156 17.64 -19.16 17.82
CA GLN A 156 16.94 -19.22 16.55
C GLN A 156 16.79 -17.81 15.95
N VAL A 157 17.05 -17.67 14.66
CA VAL A 157 16.77 -16.47 13.86
C VAL A 157 15.48 -16.73 13.07
N PHE A 158 14.55 -15.79 13.17
CA PHE A 158 13.28 -15.82 12.44
C PHE A 158 13.41 -14.93 11.22
N VAL A 159 13.11 -15.47 10.04
CA VAL A 159 13.28 -14.77 8.78
C VAL A 159 11.91 -14.42 8.24
N PHE A 160 11.70 -13.13 8.00
CA PHE A 160 10.46 -12.57 7.47
C PHE A 160 10.72 -11.92 6.12
N VAL A 161 9.67 -11.87 5.31
CA VAL A 161 9.63 -11.11 4.06
C VAL A 161 9.71 -9.61 4.38
N ASP A 162 10.74 -8.92 3.89
CA ASP A 162 10.96 -7.49 4.14
C ASP A 162 9.93 -6.63 3.40
N THR A 163 8.86 -6.28 4.10
CA THR A 163 7.79 -5.41 3.60
C THR A 163 7.78 -4.06 4.34
N PRO A 164 7.26 -2.98 3.72
CA PRO A 164 7.09 -1.70 4.42
C PRO A 164 6.21 -1.80 5.67
N LYS A 165 5.21 -2.71 5.68
CA LYS A 165 4.40 -3.01 6.86
C LYS A 165 5.25 -3.64 7.96
N LEU A 166 6.09 -4.64 7.64
CA LEU A 166 7.00 -5.26 8.59
C LEU A 166 7.93 -4.23 9.25
N ARG A 167 8.51 -3.31 8.47
CA ARG A 167 9.42 -2.29 9.00
C ARG A 167 8.71 -1.30 9.93
N ARG A 168 7.49 -0.87 9.59
CA ARG A 168 6.64 -0.03 10.45
C ARG A 168 6.34 -0.72 11.78
N ASP A 169 5.91 -1.98 11.71
CA ASP A 169 5.55 -2.74 12.90
C ASP A 169 6.76 -3.04 13.78
N ILE A 170 7.94 -3.30 13.19
CA ILE A 170 9.20 -3.43 13.95
C ILE A 170 9.54 -2.13 14.68
N ALA A 171 9.41 -0.97 14.02
CA ALA A 171 9.68 0.32 14.65
C ALA A 171 8.71 0.57 15.81
N MET A 172 7.41 0.38 15.59
CA MET A 172 6.38 0.52 16.62
C MET A 172 6.62 -0.42 17.82
N LEU A 173 6.94 -1.70 17.57
CA LEU A 173 7.19 -2.69 18.62
C LEU A 173 8.48 -2.45 19.41
N ASN A 174 9.40 -1.64 18.88
CA ASN A 174 10.61 -1.21 19.57
C ASN A 174 10.52 0.22 20.09
N GLU A 175 9.34 0.85 20.04
CA GLU A 175 9.12 2.25 20.47
C GLU A 175 10.02 3.24 19.71
N GLN A 176 10.33 2.93 18.45
CA GLN A 176 11.13 3.76 17.56
C GLN A 176 10.23 4.46 16.53
N GLU A 177 10.60 5.67 16.15
CA GLU A 177 9.92 6.39 15.07
C GLU A 177 10.31 5.77 13.72
N TYR A 178 9.31 5.41 12.92
CA TYR A 178 9.54 4.88 11.58
C TYR A 178 9.88 6.04 10.63
N VAL A 179 11.17 6.29 10.46
CA VAL A 179 11.65 7.16 9.39
C VAL A 179 11.64 6.33 8.10
N GLY A 180 10.73 6.66 7.17
CA GLY A 180 10.72 6.10 5.83
C GLY A 180 12.12 6.22 5.19
N ARG A 181 12.46 5.30 4.29
CA ARG A 181 13.82 5.17 3.74
C ARG A 181 14.36 6.55 3.31
N LEU A 182 15.50 6.96 3.87
CA LEU A 182 16.27 8.11 3.43
C LEU A 182 16.41 8.03 1.90
N ASN A 183 15.98 9.07 1.21
CA ASN A 183 16.35 9.32 -0.18
C ASN A 183 17.89 9.34 -0.23
N GLU A 184 18.49 8.96 -1.36
CA GLU A 184 19.95 8.85 -1.58
C GLU A 184 20.74 10.16 -1.33
N SER A 185 20.08 11.22 -0.86
CA SER A 185 20.62 12.55 -0.56
C SER A 185 20.76 12.88 0.92
N GLY A 186 20.47 11.98 1.86
CA GLY A 186 20.84 12.16 3.27
C GLY A 186 20.22 13.39 3.98
N ASN A 187 19.05 13.87 3.54
CA ASN A 187 18.36 14.97 4.21
C ASN A 187 17.13 14.49 4.99
N ILE A 188 17.02 15.01 6.20
CA ILE A 188 15.91 14.85 7.14
C ILE A 188 14.81 15.81 6.67
N ASN A 189 13.60 15.33 6.39
CA ASN A 189 12.45 16.24 6.28
C ASN A 189 12.21 16.84 7.67
N LYS A 190 12.47 18.15 7.77
CA LYS A 190 12.12 18.96 8.94
C LYS A 190 10.64 19.27 8.96
#